data_AF-R6X8W0-F1
#
_entry.id   AF-R6X8W0-F1
#
_cell.length_a   1.000
_cell.length_b   1.000
_cell.length_c   1.000
_cell.angle_alpha   90.00
_cell.angle_beta   90.00
_cell.angle_gamma   90.00
#
_symmetry.space_group_name_H-M   'P 1'
#
loop_
_entity.id
_entity.type
_entity.pdbx_description
1 polymer ?
#
loop_
_entity_poly.entity_id
_entity_poly.type
_entity_poly.pdbx_seq_one_letter_code
_entity_poly.pdbx_strand_id
1 'polypeptide(L)' 'MYIDFIRIPTVSRLQFAKLVGIFRRGEHIEKLPFCKLMRCRTLKITADKPVDVNLDGEIVKMRDPEIKILPKALNFIVP' A
#
# COMPACT_ATOMS: atom_id res chain seq x y z
N MET A 1 -16.72 -0.06 3.43
CA MET A 1 -15.43 -0.77 3.37
C MET A 1 -14.63 -0.14 2.24
N TYR A 2 -13.39 0.25 2.54
CA TYR A 2 -12.44 0.89 1.62
C TYR A 2 -11.08 0.22 1.77
N ILE A 3 -10.24 0.31 0.74
CA ILE A 3 -8.80 0.02 0.81
C ILE A 3 -8.13 1.32 1.22
N ASP A 4 -7.30 1.25 2.25
CA ASP A 4 -6.34 2.30 2.58
C ASP A 4 -5.13 2.13 1.67
N PHE A 5 -5.01 3.01 0.67
CA PHE A 5 -3.88 3.04 -0.26
C PHE A 5 -2.89 4.11 0.20
N ILE A 6 -1.67 3.69 0.53
CA ILE A 6 -0.59 4.58 0.93
C ILE A 6 0.40 4.69 -0.20
N ARG A 7 0.59 5.91 -0.71
CA ARG A 7 1.57 6.20 -1.75
C ARG A 7 2.78 6.89 -1.15
N ILE A 8 3.95 6.34 -1.43
CA ILE A 8 5.25 6.92 -1.09
C ILE A 8 5.99 7.16 -2.41
N PRO A 9 6.39 8.41 -2.73
CA PRO A 9 7.18 8.68 -3.92
C PRO A 9 8.59 8.08 -3.78
N THR A 10 9.38 8.12 -4.85
CA THR A 10 10.82 7.88 -4.73
C THR A 10 11.41 8.87 -3.73
N VAL A 11 12.14 8.35 -2.75
CA VAL A 11 12.77 9.12 -1.68
C VAL A 11 14.26 8.82 -1.61
N SER A 12 15.03 9.75 -1.03
CA SER A 12 16.45 9.51 -0.78
C SER A 12 16.67 8.44 0.30
N ARG A 13 17.88 7.87 0.36
CA ARG A 13 18.26 6.88 1.39
C ARG A 13 18.08 7.41 2.81
N LEU A 14 18.37 8.68 3.04
CA LEU A 14 18.19 9.33 4.35
C LEU A 14 16.71 9.46 4.71
N GLN A 15 15.88 9.87 3.75
CA GLN A 15 14.42 9.93 3.94
C GLN A 15 13.83 8.53 4.19
N PHE A 16 14.33 7.51 3.50
CA PHE A 16 13.93 6.12 3.72
C PHE A 16 14.29 5.63 5.13
N ALA A 17 15.52 5.89 5.61
CA ALA A 17 15.91 5.52 6.98
C ALA A 17 15.00 6.18 8.03
N LYS A 18 14.66 7.47 7.83
CA LYS A 18 13.72 8.19 8.70
C LYS A 18 12.31 7.60 8.62
N LEU A 19 11.85 7.23 7.42
CA LEU A 19 10.55 6.60 7.20
C LEU A 19 10.41 5.31 8.01
N VAL A 20 11.40 4.42 8.00
CA VAL A 20 11.33 3.14 8.73
C VAL A 20 11.06 3.35 10.22
N GLY A 21 11.77 4.27 10.87
CA GLY A 21 11.58 4.55 12.29
C GLY A 21 10.21 5.13 12.62
N ILE A 22 9.71 6.05 11.79
CA ILE A 22 8.39 6.69 11.96
C ILE A 22 7.26 5.69 11.67
N PHE A 23 7.40 4.88 10.61
CA PHE A 23 6.44 3.85 10.22
C PHE A 23 6.22 2.83 11.35
N ARG A 24 7.29 2.37 12.01
CA ARG A 24 7.22 1.45 13.15
C ARG A 24 6.40 1.98 14.33
N ARG A 25 6.28 3.31 14.47
CA ARG A 25 5.46 3.95 15.51
C ARG A 25 4.05 4.29 15.04
N GLY A 26 3.73 4.05 13.77
CA GLY A 26 2.41 4.36 13.19
C GLY A 26 2.20 5.83 12.81
N GLU A 27 3.21 6.70 12.89
CA GLU A 27 3.05 8.17 12.77
C GLU A 27 3.36 8.71 11.35
N HIS A 28 3.41 7.83 10.35
CA HIS A 28 3.96 8.15 9.04
C HIS A 28 3.02 8.99 8.18
N ILE A 29 1.72 8.96 8.44
CA ILE A 29 0.75 9.79 7.72
C ILE A 29 0.82 11.24 8.24
N GLU A 30 1.01 11.43 9.54
CA GLU A 30 1.04 12.76 10.16
C GLU A 30 2.42 13.43 10.03
N LYS A 31 3.51 12.67 10.21
CA LYS A 31 4.87 13.23 10.31
C LYS A 31 5.65 13.25 9.01
N LEU A 32 5.19 12.55 7.95
CA LEU A 32 5.88 12.50 6.66
C LEU A 32 4.98 13.04 5.56
N PRO A 33 5.14 14.32 5.16
CA PRO A 33 4.29 14.96 4.15
C PRO A 33 4.26 14.26 2.79
N PHE A 34 5.28 13.46 2.49
CA PHE A 34 5.37 12.68 1.25
C PHE A 34 4.58 11.35 1.29
N CYS A 35 4.19 10.86 2.47
CA CYS A 35 3.33 9.70 2.63
C CYS A 35 1.88 10.14 2.49
N LYS A 36 1.21 9.71 1.42
CA LYS A 36 -0.17 10.10 1.14
C LYS A 36 -1.10 8.92 1.35
N LEU A 37 -2.02 9.05 2.31
CA LEU A 37 -3.15 8.13 2.50
C LEU A 37 -4.31 8.53 1.59
N MET A 38 -4.83 7.57 0.84
CA MET A 38 -6.04 7.69 0.04
C MET A 38 -6.95 6.51 0.33
N ARG A 39 -8.27 6.72 0.24
CA ARG A 39 -9.27 5.66 0.40
C ARG A 39 -9.97 5.42 -0.92
N CYS A 40 -9.99 4.17 -1.35
CA CYS A 40 -10.61 3.77 -2.62
C CYS A 40 -11.32 2.43 -2.50
N ARG A 41 -12.17 2.11 -3.47
CA ARG A 41 -12.80 0.77 -3.61
C ARG A 41 -12.16 -0.06 -4.72
N THR A 42 -11.56 0.64 -5.68
CA THR A 42 -10.83 0.09 -6.82
C THR A 42 -9.53 0.86 -6.96
N LEU A 43 -8.42 0.15 -7.12
CA LEU A 43 -7.09 0.69 -7.39
C LEU A 43 -6.57 0.05 -8.67
N LYS A 44 -6.18 0.87 -9.64
CA LYS A 44 -5.46 0.42 -10.84
C LYS A 44 -4.04 0.98 -10.78
N ILE A 45 -3.05 0.11 -10.84
CA ILE A 45 -1.64 0.49 -10.89
C ILE A 45 -1.18 0.27 -12.33
N THR A 46 -0.56 1.27 -12.95
CA THR A 46 0.01 1.16 -14.30
C THR A 46 1.49 1.49 -14.28
N ALA A 47 2.29 0.77 -15.06
CA ALA A 47 3.73 1.01 -15.16
C ALA A 47 4.30 0.58 -16.52
N ASP A 48 5.37 1.24 -16.95
CA ASP A 48 6.04 0.95 -18.23
C ASP A 48 6.58 -0.49 -18.30
N LYS A 49 6.90 -1.09 -17.14
CA LYS A 49 7.38 -2.47 -17.01
C LYS A 49 6.50 -3.22 -16.00
N PRO A 50 6.46 -4.56 -16.05
CA PRO A 50 5.81 -5.35 -15.01
C PRO A 50 6.41 -5.03 -13.64
N VAL A 51 5.57 -4.97 -12.62
CA VAL A 51 5.95 -4.70 -11.23
C VAL A 51 5.95 -5.99 -10.42
N ASP A 52 6.89 -6.10 -9.48
CA ASP A 52 6.85 -7.14 -8.46
C ASP A 52 5.84 -6.73 -7.39
N VAL A 53 4.80 -7.53 -7.21
CA VAL A 53 3.71 -7.29 -6.25
C VAL A 53 3.83 -8.33 -5.15
N ASN A 54 3.90 -7.88 -3.91
CA ASN A 54 3.77 -8.76 -2.76
C ASN A 54 2.29 -8.89 -2.37
N LEU A 55 1.80 -10.13 -2.28
CA LEU A 55 0.45 -10.49 -1.85
C LEU A 55 0.58 -11.46 -0.68
N ASP A 56 0.24 -11.01 0.53
CA ASP A 56 0.27 -11.81 1.77
C ASP A 56 1.55 -12.65 1.98
N GLY A 57 2.70 -12.12 1.55
CA GLY A 57 4.01 -12.77 1.67
C GLY A 57 4.54 -13.41 0.39
N GLU A 58 3.70 -13.66 -0.61
CA GLU A 58 4.12 -14.19 -1.91
C GLU A 58 4.44 -13.05 -2.88
N ILE A 59 5.47 -13.21 -3.73
CA ILE A 59 5.85 -12.20 -4.73
C ILE A 59 5.47 -12.71 -6.12
N VAL A 60 4.66 -11.92 -6.82
CA VAL A 60 4.19 -12.21 -8.18
C VAL A 60 4.49 -11.03 -9.10
N LYS A 61 5.01 -11.31 -10.30
CA LYS A 61 5.18 -10.29 -11.35
C LYS A 61 3.83 -10.00 -12.01
N MET A 62 3.40 -8.74 -12.02
CA MET A 62 2.13 -8.33 -12.59
C MET A 62 2.29 -7.15 -13.56
N ARG A 63 1.50 -7.16 -14.64
CA ARG A 63 1.33 -6.01 -15.54
C ARG A 63 -0.01 -5.36 -15.24
N ASP A 64 0.03 -4.06 -14.99
CA ASP A 64 -1.13 -3.19 -14.77
C ASP A 64 -2.21 -3.76 -13.82
N PRO A 65 -1.86 -4.20 -12.60
CA PRO A 65 -2.80 -4.89 -11.72
C PRO A 65 -3.96 -3.99 -11.28
N GLU A 66 -5.14 -4.62 -11.15
CA GLU A 66 -6.35 -4.00 -10.62
C GLU A 66 -6.76 -4.69 -9.31
N ILE A 67 -6.90 -3.91 -8.25
CA ILE A 67 -7.31 -4.35 -6.92
C ILE A 67 -8.72 -3.83 -6.68
N LYS A 68 -9.64 -4.73 -6.32
CA LYS A 68 -11.06 -4.41 -6.04
C LYS A 68 -11.48 -5.03 -4.71
N ILE A 69 -12.23 -4.28 -3.92
CA ILE A 69 -12.86 -4.82 -2.71
C ILE A 69 -14.06 -5.66 -3.12
N LEU A 70 -14.14 -6.85 -2.55
CA LEU A 70 -15.34 -7.68 -2.53
C LEU A 70 -16.01 -7.51 -1.15
N PRO A 71 -17.08 -6.69 -1.03
CA PRO A 71 -17.69 -6.44 0.27
C PRO A 71 -18.28 -7.72 0.85
N LYS A 72 -17.92 -8.03 2.11
CA LYS A 72 -18.46 -9.21 2.84
C LYS A 72 -18.24 -10.55 2.11
N ALA A 73 -17.13 -10.69 1.39
CA ALA A 73 -16.84 -11.91 0.62
C ALA A 73 -16.59 -13.16 1.50
N LEU A 74 -16.18 -12.96 2.76
CA LEU A 74 -15.84 -14.02 3.68
C LEU A 74 -16.49 -13.76 5.05
N ASN A 75 -16.89 -14.82 5.73
CA ASN A 75 -17.29 -14.80 7.13
C ASN A 75 -16.08 -15.18 7.98
N PHE A 76 -15.83 -14.42 9.05
CA PHE A 76 -14.75 -14.68 9.99
C PHE A 76 -15.35 -15.10 11.33
N ILE A 77 -14.75 -16.10 11.98
CA ILE A 77 -14.98 -16.36 13.40
C ILE A 77 -14.12 -15.36 14.17
N VAL A 78 -14.76 -14.50 14.97
CA VAL A 78 -14.12 -13.48 15.79
C VAL A 78 -14.43 -13.77 17.27
N PRO A 79 -13.56 -13.37 18.22
CA PRO A 79 -13.81 -13.53 19.66
C PRO A 79 -15.09 -12.85 20.15
#